data_AF-A0A656QFG8-F1
#
_entry.id   AF-A0A656QFG8-F1
#
_cell.length_a   1.000
_cell.length_b   1.000
_cell.length_c   1.000
_cell.angle_alpha   90.00
_cell.angle_beta   90.00
_cell.angle_gamma   90.00
#
_symmetry.space_group_name_H-M   'P 1'
#
loop_
_entity.id
_entity.type
_entity.pdbx_description
1 polymer ?
#
loop_
_entity_poly.entity_id
_entity_poly.type
_entity_poly.pdbx_seq_one_letter_code
_entity_poly.pdbx_strand_id
1 'polypeptide(L)'
;MLTDEQKKLITKGLSRGVADTQIAEAIGVKHMQVFNYRKSIGVSSQQVVEARYDTWIRLLEAGMSVDLVASMYQVKPESVLNSLYRKRDFSYTEAKKRGQKAIEAGFRKAMGLTAQDLQEQRTQAWVRLFDSGMSVEAIADIYKLKASTVRNAIRKATDMKVPSESAHGAFDW
;
A
#
# COMPACT_ATOMS: atom_id res chain seq x y z
N MET A 1 7.96 -9.31 37.54
CA MET A 1 8.56 -9.82 36.28
C MET A 1 7.75 -9.33 35.11
N LEU A 2 8.32 -9.27 33.89
CA LEU A 2 7.57 -8.96 32.67
C LEU A 2 6.78 -10.18 32.20
N THR A 3 5.52 -9.98 31.80
CA THR A 3 4.71 -11.01 31.16
C THR A 3 5.19 -11.28 29.74
N ASP A 4 4.82 -12.43 29.15
CA ASP A 4 5.20 -12.73 27.77
C ASP A 4 4.54 -11.78 26.74
N GLU A 5 3.35 -11.27 27.05
CA GLU A 5 2.72 -10.22 26.27
C GLU A 5 3.50 -8.90 26.33
N GLN A 6 3.93 -8.48 27.52
CA GLN A 6 4.77 -7.29 27.69
C GLN A 6 6.10 -7.44 26.94
N LYS A 7 6.73 -8.63 27.00
CA LYS A 7 7.95 -8.93 26.23
C LYS A 7 7.72 -8.79 24.73
N LYS A 8 6.60 -9.30 24.19
CA LYS A 8 6.23 -9.13 22.77
C LYS A 8 6.04 -7.66 22.40
N LEU A 9 5.36 -6.88 23.24
CA LEU A 9 5.17 -5.45 23.02
C LEU A 9 6.50 -4.68 23.04
N ILE A 10 7.39 -5.02 23.98
CA ILE A 10 8.73 -4.44 24.03
C ILE A 10 9.51 -4.76 22.76
N THR A 11 9.59 -6.03 22.36
CA THR A 11 10.31 -6.44 21.14
C THR A 11 9.75 -5.72 19.89
N LYS A 12 8.42 -5.56 19.80
CA LYS A 12 7.76 -4.82 18.71
C LYS A 12 8.06 -3.32 18.74
N GLY A 13 8.13 -2.71 19.92
CA GLY A 13 8.51 -1.30 20.08
C GLY A 13 9.96 -1.06 19.68
N LEU A 14 10.87 -1.92 20.16
CA LEU A 14 12.29 -1.85 19.87
C LEU A 14 12.60 -2.01 18.38
N SER A 15 11.92 -2.95 17.69
CA SER A 15 12.11 -3.14 16.25
C SER A 15 11.61 -1.96 15.40
N ARG A 16 10.76 -1.10 15.97
CA ARG A 16 10.33 0.18 15.39
C ARG A 16 11.14 1.36 15.90
N GLY A 17 12.18 1.12 16.69
CA GLY A 17 13.06 2.15 17.23
C GLY A 17 12.47 3.03 18.34
N VAL A 18 11.40 2.57 19.01
CA VAL A 18 10.80 3.30 20.15
C VAL A 18 11.74 3.23 21.36
N ALA A 19 11.88 4.32 22.11
CA ALA A 19 12.78 4.37 23.27
C ALA A 19 12.28 3.51 24.44
N ASP A 20 13.21 2.98 25.25
CA ASP A 20 12.90 2.15 26.42
C ASP A 20 11.88 2.83 27.36
N THR A 21 12.01 4.15 27.57
CA THR A 21 11.12 4.96 28.42
C THR A 21 9.70 5.05 27.86
N GLN A 22 9.56 5.28 26.56
CA GLN A 22 8.26 5.38 25.89
C GLN A 22 7.54 4.04 25.84
N ILE A 23 8.27 2.95 25.59
CA ILE A 23 7.73 1.59 25.65
C ILE A 23 7.23 1.32 27.06
N ALA A 24 8.02 1.67 28.08
CA ALA A 24 7.67 1.44 29.48
C ALA A 24 6.40 2.19 29.90
N GLU A 25 6.29 3.46 29.51
CA GLU A 25 5.10 4.29 29.71
C GLU A 25 3.86 3.67 29.03
N ALA A 26 3.98 3.26 27.78
CA ALA A 26 2.87 2.70 27.01
C ALA A 26 2.31 1.37 27.56
N ILE A 27 3.14 0.56 28.21
CA ILE A 27 2.73 -0.76 28.75
C ILE A 27 2.60 -0.76 30.29
N GLY A 28 2.80 0.39 30.94
CA GLY A 28 2.64 0.55 32.39
C GLY A 28 3.67 -0.20 33.23
N VAL A 29 4.94 -0.27 32.80
CA VAL A 29 6.03 -0.92 33.55
C VAL A 29 7.16 0.05 33.86
N LYS A 30 8.08 -0.34 34.75
CA LYS A 30 9.27 0.48 35.04
C LYS A 30 10.24 0.44 33.87
N HIS A 31 10.83 1.59 33.51
CA HIS A 31 11.81 1.67 32.41
C HIS A 31 12.99 0.68 32.58
N MET A 32 13.41 0.40 33.83
CA MET A 32 14.49 -0.53 34.11
C MET A 32 14.14 -1.97 33.69
N GLN A 33 12.87 -2.35 33.71
CA GLN A 33 12.44 -3.68 33.25
C GLN A 33 12.60 -3.80 31.73
N VAL A 34 12.23 -2.75 30.98
CA VAL A 34 12.41 -2.68 29.53
C VAL A 34 13.90 -2.69 29.16
N PHE A 35 14.71 -1.88 29.84
CA PHE A 35 16.16 -1.83 29.65
C PHE A 35 16.82 -3.19 29.90
N ASN A 36 16.51 -3.84 31.03
CA ASN A 36 17.08 -5.15 31.37
C ASN A 36 16.66 -6.22 30.35
N TYR A 37 15.40 -6.20 29.92
CA TYR A 37 14.93 -7.13 28.91
C TYR A 37 15.62 -6.90 27.55
N ARG A 38 15.71 -5.64 27.10
CA ARG A 38 16.45 -5.27 25.88
C ARG A 38 17.90 -5.77 25.91
N LYS A 39 18.58 -5.59 27.05
CA LYS A 39 19.95 -6.10 27.26
C LYS A 39 20.00 -7.63 27.22
N SER A 40 19.02 -8.32 27.81
CA SER A 40 18.96 -9.79 27.82
C SER A 40 18.80 -10.41 26.43
N ILE A 41 18.14 -9.70 25.50
CA ILE A 41 17.98 -10.12 24.10
C ILE A 41 19.11 -9.60 23.18
N GLY A 42 20.15 -8.99 23.75
CA GLY A 42 21.33 -8.53 22.99
C GLY A 42 21.12 -7.28 22.14
N VAL A 43 20.01 -6.54 22.32
CA VAL A 43 19.73 -5.35 21.52
C VAL A 43 20.42 -4.12 22.13
N SER A 44 21.31 -3.48 21.39
CA SER A 44 21.99 -2.25 21.82
C SER A 44 21.09 -1.02 21.66
N SER A 45 21.38 0.05 22.40
CA SER A 45 20.66 1.32 22.24
C SER A 45 20.89 1.91 20.84
N GLN A 46 22.10 1.71 20.28
CA GLN A 46 22.42 2.12 18.92
C GLN A 46 21.53 1.41 17.90
N GLN A 47 21.34 0.09 18.03
CA GLN A 47 20.45 -0.66 17.13
C GLN A 47 19.01 -0.14 17.15
N VAL A 48 18.50 0.25 18.32
CA VAL A 48 17.17 0.88 18.43
C VAL A 48 17.13 2.22 17.69
N VAL A 49 18.18 3.03 17.79
CA VAL A 49 18.29 4.30 17.08
C VAL A 49 18.38 4.11 15.57
N GLU A 50 19.15 3.13 15.09
CA GLU A 50 19.21 2.80 13.67
C GLU A 50 17.85 2.33 13.14
N ALA A 51 17.18 1.43 13.88
CA ALA A 51 15.82 0.97 13.56
C ALA A 51 14.80 2.12 13.54
N ARG A 52 15.00 3.16 14.37
CA ARG A 52 14.17 4.36 14.38
C ARG A 52 14.30 5.12 13.06
N TYR A 53 15.52 5.36 12.59
CA TYR A 53 15.74 6.08 11.33
C TYR A 53 15.13 5.33 10.14
N ASP A 54 15.32 4.02 10.09
CA ASP A 54 14.76 3.19 9.03
C ASP A 54 13.22 3.17 9.08
N THR A 55 12.64 3.18 10.29
CA THR A 55 11.19 3.26 10.47
C THR A 55 10.66 4.63 10.06
N TRP A 56 11.31 5.73 10.44
CA TRP A 56 10.93 7.08 10.00
C TRP A 56 10.90 7.20 8.49
N ILE A 57 11.95 6.72 7.80
CA ILE A 57 12.01 6.71 6.33
C ILE A 57 10.79 5.95 5.77
N ARG A 58 10.53 4.73 6.26
CA ARG A 58 9.40 3.92 5.78
C ARG A 58 8.06 4.63 5.98
N LEU A 59 7.83 5.31 7.10
CA LEU A 59 6.58 6.02 7.37
C LEU A 59 6.41 7.23 6.44
N LEU A 60 7.47 7.99 6.21
CA LEU A 60 7.46 9.13 5.29
C LEU A 60 7.25 8.69 3.84
N GLU A 61 7.90 7.60 3.42
CA GLU A 61 7.72 7.01 2.10
C GLU A 61 6.35 6.34 1.91
N ALA A 62 5.68 5.97 3.00
CA ALA A 62 4.28 5.55 2.99
C ALA A 62 3.30 6.74 2.92
N GLY A 63 3.80 7.98 2.95
CA GLY A 63 3.00 9.19 2.83
C GLY A 63 2.54 9.81 4.15
N MET A 64 3.04 9.35 5.29
CA MET A 64 2.77 10.04 6.57
C MET A 64 3.47 11.40 6.61
N SER A 65 2.83 12.39 7.25
CA SER A 65 3.44 13.70 7.47
C SER A 65 4.57 13.60 8.50
N VAL A 66 5.56 14.49 8.38
CA VAL A 66 6.66 14.59 9.35
C VAL A 66 6.12 14.90 10.74
N ASP A 67 5.10 15.76 10.85
CA ASP A 67 4.48 16.09 12.14
C ASP A 67 3.89 14.87 12.83
N LEU A 68 3.20 14.00 12.08
CA LEU A 68 2.64 12.75 12.62
C LEU A 68 3.75 11.78 13.03
N VAL A 69 4.80 11.63 12.22
CA VAL A 69 5.93 10.79 12.58
C VAL A 69 6.63 11.34 13.84
N ALA A 70 6.81 12.65 13.93
CA ALA A 70 7.42 13.30 15.07
C ALA A 70 6.59 13.10 16.35
N SER A 71 5.26 13.26 16.27
CA SER A 71 4.36 13.06 17.40
C SER A 71 4.36 11.62 17.90
N MET A 72 4.40 10.63 17.01
CA MET A 72 4.46 9.20 17.38
C MET A 72 5.70 8.86 18.21
N TYR A 73 6.81 9.59 18.01
CA TYR A 73 8.06 9.38 18.72
C TYR A 73 8.33 10.47 19.76
N GLN A 74 7.37 11.38 20.02
CA GLN A 74 7.50 12.52 20.93
C GLN A 74 8.78 13.34 20.71
N VAL A 75 9.16 13.54 19.44
CA VAL A 75 10.29 14.39 19.04
C VAL A 75 9.80 15.59 18.26
N LYS A 76 10.66 16.57 18.05
CA LYS A 76 10.33 17.70 17.17
C LYS A 76 10.41 17.30 15.69
N PRO A 77 9.55 17.82 14.80
CA PRO A 77 9.62 17.57 13.37
C PRO A 77 11.00 17.82 12.76
N GLU A 78 11.67 18.90 13.19
CA GLU A 78 13.01 19.26 12.72
C GLU A 78 14.04 18.21 13.15
N SER A 79 13.87 17.60 14.33
CA SER A 79 14.76 16.53 14.79
C SER A 79 14.69 15.30 13.89
N VAL A 80 13.50 14.95 13.39
CA VAL A 80 13.35 13.84 12.44
C VAL A 80 14.15 14.12 11.18
N LEU A 81 13.89 15.25 10.52
CA LEU A 81 14.54 15.59 9.25
C LEU A 81 16.04 15.80 9.42
N ASN A 82 16.48 16.55 10.43
CA ASN A 82 17.90 16.80 10.67
C ASN A 82 18.68 15.51 10.95
N SER A 83 18.11 14.60 11.74
CA SER A 83 18.73 13.30 11.97
C SER A 83 18.81 12.48 10.70
N LEU A 84 17.72 12.42 9.92
CA LEU A 84 17.72 11.68 8.66
C LEU A 84 18.74 12.26 7.69
N TYR A 85 18.78 13.57 7.44
CA TYR A 85 19.75 14.19 6.53
C TYR A 85 21.21 13.97 6.95
N ARG A 86 21.50 13.86 8.25
CA ARG A 86 22.88 13.68 8.76
C ARG A 86 23.30 12.22 8.86
N LYS A 87 22.36 11.31 9.10
CA LYS A 87 22.65 9.90 9.43
C LYS A 87 22.23 8.93 8.34
N ARG A 88 21.48 9.41 7.35
CA ARG A 88 20.99 8.67 6.20
C ARG A 88 21.14 9.58 4.97
N ASP A 89 21.41 9.00 3.81
CA ASP A 89 21.36 9.73 2.55
C ASP A 89 19.89 9.95 2.13
N PHE A 90 19.17 10.71 2.94
CA PHE A 90 17.71 10.84 2.87
C PHE A 90 17.32 12.12 2.12
N SER A 91 16.42 11.98 1.15
CA SER A 91 15.79 13.10 0.46
C SER A 91 14.31 13.16 0.78
N TYR A 92 13.90 14.19 1.51
CA TYR A 92 12.49 14.37 1.90
C TYR A 92 11.58 14.64 0.69
N THR A 93 12.09 15.33 -0.34
CA THR A 93 11.33 15.61 -1.56
C THR A 93 11.03 14.31 -2.33
N GLU A 94 12.00 13.41 -2.44
CA GLU A 94 11.81 12.09 -3.07
C GLU A 94 10.90 11.18 -2.22
N ALA A 95 11.08 11.17 -0.90
CA ALA A 95 10.21 10.43 0.01
C ALA A 95 8.75 10.89 -0.10
N LYS A 96 8.50 12.21 -0.18
CA LYS A 96 7.16 12.77 -0.37
C LYS A 96 6.54 12.37 -1.70
N LYS A 97 7.32 12.36 -2.80
CA LYS A 97 6.84 11.86 -4.11
C LYS A 97 6.44 10.39 -4.05
N ARG A 98 7.25 9.54 -3.38
CA ARG A 98 6.92 8.13 -3.17
C ARG A 98 5.67 7.96 -2.30
N GLY A 99 5.57 8.72 -1.23
CA GLY A 99 4.41 8.76 -0.35
C GLY A 99 3.11 9.13 -1.08
N GLN A 100 3.15 10.15 -1.93
CA GLN A 100 1.99 10.52 -2.73
C GLN A 100 1.56 9.41 -3.69
N LYS A 101 2.51 8.75 -4.36
CA LYS A 101 2.22 7.57 -5.19
C LYS A 101 1.64 6.41 -4.38
N ALA A 102 2.12 6.19 -3.16
CA ALA A 102 1.62 5.14 -2.27
C ALA A 102 0.19 5.43 -1.80
N ILE A 103 -0.12 6.69 -1.45
CA ILE A 103 -1.48 7.13 -1.10
C ILE A 103 -2.41 6.97 -2.30
N GLU A 104 -2.00 7.41 -3.50
CA GLU A 104 -2.78 7.23 -4.72
C GLU A 104 -3.04 5.75 -5.01
N ALA A 105 -2.03 4.90 -4.86
CA ALA A 105 -2.18 3.47 -5.06
C ALA A 105 -3.13 2.83 -4.02
N GLY A 106 -3.03 3.26 -2.76
CA GLY A 106 -3.95 2.87 -1.68
C GLY A 106 -5.38 3.32 -1.94
N PHE A 107 -5.57 4.55 -2.42
CA PHE A 107 -6.87 5.10 -2.79
C PHE A 107 -7.48 4.35 -3.97
N ARG A 108 -6.70 4.08 -5.03
CA ARG A 108 -7.15 3.25 -6.17
C ARG A 108 -7.59 1.86 -5.71
N LYS A 109 -6.84 1.23 -4.82
CA LYS A 109 -7.19 -0.07 -4.23
C LYS A 109 -8.47 0.00 -3.40
N ALA A 110 -8.62 1.02 -2.55
CA ALA A 110 -9.78 1.19 -1.67
C ALA A 110 -11.07 1.52 -2.44
N MET A 111 -10.94 2.24 -3.56
CA MET A 111 -12.05 2.58 -4.45
C MET A 111 -12.44 1.43 -5.39
N GLY A 112 -11.74 0.30 -5.36
CA GLY A 112 -11.99 -0.80 -6.29
C GLY A 112 -11.78 -0.41 -7.76
N LEU A 113 -10.91 0.57 -8.04
CA LEU A 113 -10.44 0.84 -9.40
C LEU A 113 -9.12 0.10 -9.60
N THR A 114 -9.22 -1.21 -9.78
CA THR A 114 -8.06 -1.97 -10.24
C THR A 114 -7.81 -1.66 -11.73
N ALA A 115 -6.60 -1.94 -12.22
CA ALA A 115 -6.31 -1.83 -13.66
C ALA A 115 -7.29 -2.68 -14.50
N GLN A 116 -7.84 -3.74 -13.91
CA GLN A 116 -8.88 -4.58 -14.51
C GLN A 116 -10.21 -3.83 -14.63
N ASP A 117 -10.64 -3.08 -13.62
CA ASP A 117 -11.89 -2.31 -13.66
C ASP A 117 -11.83 -1.17 -14.68
N LEU A 118 -10.65 -0.52 -14.82
CA LEU A 118 -10.45 0.50 -15.84
C LEU A 118 -10.48 -0.11 -17.26
N GLN A 119 -9.91 -1.31 -17.41
CA GLN A 119 -9.97 -2.06 -18.66
C GLN A 119 -11.40 -2.55 -18.96
N GLU A 120 -12.16 -2.91 -17.94
CA GLU A 120 -13.56 -3.32 -18.06
C GLU A 120 -14.46 -2.14 -18.42
N GLN A 121 -14.32 -0.99 -17.76
CA GLN A 121 -15.02 0.24 -18.14
C GLN A 121 -14.71 0.65 -19.58
N ARG A 122 -13.44 0.55 -19.99
CA ARG A 122 -13.02 0.83 -21.37
C ARG A 122 -13.64 -0.16 -22.36
N THR A 123 -13.68 -1.44 -22.01
CA THR A 123 -14.29 -2.48 -22.84
C THR A 123 -15.80 -2.29 -22.93
N GLN A 124 -16.48 -1.95 -21.82
CA GLN A 124 -17.91 -1.61 -21.82
C GLN A 124 -18.21 -0.38 -22.68
N ALA A 125 -17.35 0.64 -22.66
CA ALA A 125 -17.50 1.80 -23.54
C ALA A 125 -17.38 1.40 -25.02
N TRP A 126 -16.45 0.50 -25.37
CA TRP A 126 -16.33 -0.02 -26.72
C TRP A 126 -17.53 -0.84 -27.16
N VAL A 127 -18.06 -1.69 -26.26
CA VAL A 127 -19.30 -2.46 -26.52
C VAL A 127 -20.47 -1.52 -26.79
N ARG A 128 -20.66 -0.47 -25.99
CA ARG A 128 -21.74 0.52 -26.22
C ARG A 128 -21.62 1.25 -27.55
N LEU A 129 -20.41 1.65 -27.93
CA LEU A 129 -20.16 2.29 -29.24
C LEU A 129 -20.46 1.32 -30.38
N PHE A 130 -20.08 0.06 -30.24
CA PHE A 130 -20.37 -0.97 -31.22
C PHE A 130 -21.88 -1.26 -31.34
N ASP A 131 -22.57 -1.40 -30.20
CA ASP A 131 -24.03 -1.57 -30.14
C ASP A 131 -24.79 -0.37 -30.75
N SER A 132 -24.19 0.83 -30.72
CA SER A 132 -24.72 2.03 -31.39
C SER A 132 -24.49 2.06 -32.91
N GLY A 133 -23.88 1.01 -33.49
CA GLY A 133 -23.63 0.89 -34.92
C GLY A 133 -22.28 1.42 -35.40
N MET A 134 -21.37 1.78 -34.48
CA MET A 134 -20.01 2.21 -34.85
C MET A 134 -19.14 1.00 -35.22
N SER A 135 -18.38 1.10 -36.32
CA SER A 135 -17.49 0.01 -36.73
C SER A 135 -16.31 -0.15 -35.78
N VAL A 136 -15.77 -1.38 -35.70
CA VAL A 136 -14.61 -1.70 -34.86
C VAL A 136 -13.39 -0.87 -35.27
N GLU A 137 -13.25 -0.61 -36.58
CA GLU A 137 -12.20 0.21 -37.17
C GLU A 137 -12.30 1.67 -36.69
N ALA A 138 -13.50 2.25 -36.69
CA ALA A 138 -13.72 3.61 -36.19
C ALA A 138 -13.46 3.73 -34.67
N ILE A 139 -13.87 2.74 -33.87
CA ILE A 139 -13.56 2.71 -32.43
C ILE A 139 -12.04 2.60 -32.22
N ALA A 140 -11.36 1.75 -32.99
CA ALA A 140 -9.91 1.58 -32.89
C ALA A 140 -9.16 2.87 -33.23
N ASP A 141 -9.62 3.62 -34.25
CA ASP A 141 -9.03 4.90 -34.65
C ASP A 141 -9.23 5.98 -33.56
N ILE A 142 -10.42 6.09 -32.97
CA ILE A 142 -10.70 7.03 -31.87
C ILE A 142 -9.76 6.81 -30.68
N TYR A 143 -9.53 5.54 -30.33
CA TYR A 143 -8.70 5.18 -29.18
C TYR A 143 -7.23 4.91 -29.53
N LYS A 144 -6.83 5.10 -30.80
CA LYS A 144 -5.49 4.84 -31.34
C LYS A 144 -4.96 3.43 -31.00
N LEU A 145 -5.79 2.42 -31.22
CA LEU A 145 -5.48 1.01 -30.99
C LEU A 145 -5.56 0.22 -32.29
N LYS A 146 -5.08 -1.03 -32.26
CA LYS A 146 -5.31 -1.97 -33.35
C LYS A 146 -6.76 -2.46 -33.33
N ALA A 147 -7.40 -2.51 -34.50
CA ALA A 147 -8.76 -3.03 -34.65
C ALA A 147 -8.92 -4.47 -34.10
N SER A 148 -7.88 -5.30 -34.19
CA SER A 148 -7.88 -6.66 -33.63
C SER A 148 -8.01 -6.68 -32.10
N THR A 149 -7.42 -5.70 -31.39
CA THR A 149 -7.51 -5.57 -29.94
C THR A 149 -8.95 -5.27 -29.52
N VAL A 150 -9.59 -4.32 -30.20
CA VAL A 150 -10.98 -3.92 -29.94
C VAL A 150 -11.93 -5.08 -30.29
N ARG A 151 -11.74 -5.72 -31.45
CA ARG A 151 -12.55 -6.88 -31.89
C ARG A 151 -12.53 -8.03 -30.89
N ASN A 152 -11.33 -8.41 -30.42
CA ASN A 152 -11.16 -9.50 -29.46
C ASN A 152 -11.78 -9.17 -28.09
N ALA A 153 -11.66 -7.91 -27.65
CA ALA A 153 -12.23 -7.46 -26.39
C ALA A 153 -13.77 -7.43 -26.43
N ILE A 154 -14.37 -6.93 -27.52
CA ILE A 154 -15.82 -6.93 -27.71
C ILE A 154 -16.34 -8.36 -27.80
N ARG A 155 -15.75 -9.21 -28.64
CA ARG A 155 -16.14 -10.62 -28.79
C ARG A 155 -16.15 -11.36 -27.45
N LYS A 156 -15.08 -11.20 -26.66
CA LYS A 156 -14.98 -11.81 -25.33
C LYS A 156 -16.07 -11.30 -24.37
N ALA A 157 -16.45 -10.02 -24.46
CA ALA A 157 -17.47 -9.42 -23.62
C ALA A 157 -18.90 -9.79 -24.05
N THR A 158 -19.17 -9.97 -25.35
CA THR A 158 -20.46 -10.41 -25.88
C THR A 158 -20.68 -11.92 -25.69
N ASP A 159 -19.63 -12.74 -25.84
CA ASP A 159 -19.70 -14.20 -25.64
C ASP A 159 -20.01 -14.57 -24.18
N MET A 160 -19.62 -13.73 -23.20
CA MET A 160 -19.99 -13.93 -21.78
C MET A 160 -21.45 -13.53 -21.46
N LYS A 161 -22.17 -12.90 -22.39
CA LYS A 161 -23.54 -12.39 -22.19
C LYS A 161 -24.62 -13.32 -22.73
N VAL A 162 -24.24 -14.41 -23.39
CA VAL A 162 -25.16 -15.44 -23.90
C VAL A 162 -25.15 -16.61 -22.90
N PRO A 163 -26.22 -16.83 -22.11
CA PRO A 163 -26.42 -18.12 -21.44
C PRO A 163 -26.43 -19.18 -22.54
N SER A 164 -25.62 -20.23 -22.38
CA SER A 164 -25.59 -21.36 -23.29
C SER A 164 -26.90 -22.14 -23.19
N GLU A 165 -27.95 -21.66 -23.84
CA GLU A 165 -29.14 -22.44 -24.14
C GLU A 165 -28.85 -23.31 -25.36
N SER A 166 -28.32 -24.50 -25.12
CA SER A 166 -28.55 -25.65 -26.01
C SER A 166 -28.45 -26.94 -25.21
N ALA A 167 -29.48 -27.21 -24.41
CA ALA A 167 -29.69 -28.49 -23.75
C ALA A 167 -31.18 -28.84 -23.65
N HIS A 168 -31.94 -28.72 -24.74
CA HIS A 168 -33.26 -29.32 -24.92
C HIS A 168 -33.35 -29.68 -26.41
N GLY A 169 -33.76 -30.86 -26.86
CA GLY A 169 -34.33 -32.04 -26.22
C GLY A 169 -34.48 -33.12 -27.29
N ALA A 170 -34.88 -34.30 -26.85
CA ALA A 170 -35.07 -35.51 -27.65
C ALA A 170 -35.82 -35.30 -28.98
N PHE A 171 -35.39 -36.04 -30.00
CA PHE A 171 -36.22 -36.34 -31.15
C PHE A 171 -36.22 -37.86 -31.36
N ASP A 172 -37.41 -38.44 -31.25
CA ASP A 172 -37.73 -39.85 -31.43
C ASP A 172 -38.78 -39.90 -32.54
N TRP A 173 -38.46 -40.54 -33.66
CA TRP A 173 -39.35 -41.32 -34.54
C TRP A 173 -38.52 -42.14 -35.53
#